data_AF-A0A7J4I4U0-F1
#
_entry.id   AF-A0A7J4I4U0-F1
#
_cell.length_a   1.000
_cell.length_b   1.000
_cell.length_c   1.000
_cell.angle_alpha   90.00
_cell.angle_beta   90.00
_cell.angle_gamma   90.00
#
_symmetry.space_group_name_H-M   'P 1'
#
loop_
_entity.id
_entity.type
_entity.pdbx_description
1 polymer ?
#
loop_
_entity_poly.entity_id
_entity_poly.type
_entity_poly.pdbx_seq_one_letter_code
_entity_poly.pdbx_strand_id
1 'polypeptide(L)'
;MKDLVKKFDTTSKYRNATLNSIKKELEKAGFTVKDAREWKGRMKFKDVNTIVYFLKAIPWIVPGFSVDKNLHDLEKLQNMLDSGKRVIFTQHRYLIIAQKKQ
;
A
#
# COMPACT_ATOMS: atom_id res chain seq x y z
N MET A 1 -3.17 0.59 -1.26
CA MET A 1 -3.29 0.85 0.19
C MET A 1 -3.52 2.31 0.53
N LYS A 2 -4.16 3.09 -0.36
CA LYS A 2 -4.43 4.51 -0.09
C LYS A 2 -5.37 4.71 1.10
N ASP A 3 -6.32 3.80 1.24
CA ASP A 3 -7.31 3.75 2.32
C ASP A 3 -6.74 3.34 3.69
N LEU A 4 -5.66 2.55 3.73
CA LEU A 4 -4.87 2.31 4.94
C LEU A 4 -4.08 3.57 5.32
N VAL A 5 -3.35 4.13 4.36
CA VAL A 5 -2.51 5.31 4.58
C VAL A 5 -3.34 6.50 5.10
N LYS A 6 -4.57 6.67 4.60
CA LYS A 6 -5.54 7.65 5.10
C LYS A 6 -5.97 7.42 6.56
N LYS A 7 -5.92 6.19 7.08
CA LYS A 7 -6.29 5.87 8.48
C LYS A 7 -5.23 6.31 9.48
N PHE A 8 -3.99 6.46 9.04
CA PHE A 8 -2.87 6.94 9.83
C PHE A 8 -2.48 8.39 9.46
N ASP A 9 -3.40 9.11 8.81
CA ASP A 9 -3.25 10.51 8.36
C ASP A 9 -1.87 10.85 7.76
N THR A 10 -1.36 9.97 6.90
CA THR A 10 -0.01 10.09 6.34
C THR A 10 0.00 9.93 4.83
N THR A 11 1.19 9.97 4.24
CA THR A 11 1.43 9.67 2.83
C THR A 11 2.54 8.63 2.71
N SER A 12 2.29 7.57 1.94
CA SER A 12 3.31 6.57 1.64
C SER A 12 4.44 7.16 0.79
N LYS A 13 5.68 6.78 1.10
CA LYS A 13 6.90 7.19 0.37
C LYS A 13 6.80 6.96 -1.14
N TYR A 14 6.18 5.84 -1.55
CA TYR A 14 6.05 5.44 -2.95
C TYR A 14 4.64 5.65 -3.49
N ARG A 15 3.95 6.72 -3.10
CA ARG A 15 2.57 7.02 -3.55
C ARG A 15 2.40 7.10 -5.07
N ASN A 16 3.47 7.43 -5.79
CA ASN A 16 3.48 7.59 -7.25
C ASN A 16 3.90 6.31 -7.98
N ALA A 17 4.33 5.26 -7.27
CA ALA A 17 4.64 3.95 -7.84
C ALA A 17 3.35 3.25 -8.29
N THR A 18 2.80 3.75 -9.39
CA THR A 18 1.57 3.29 -10.06
C THR A 18 1.95 2.76 -11.43
N LEU A 19 1.13 1.88 -12.00
CA LEU A 19 1.38 1.33 -13.34
C LEU A 19 1.69 2.45 -14.35
N ASN A 20 0.87 3.52 -14.37
CA ASN A 20 1.02 4.62 -15.31
C ASN A 20 2.30 5.44 -15.10
N SER A 21 2.70 5.72 -13.85
CA SER A 21 3.95 6.47 -13.59
C SER A 21 5.16 5.65 -14.03
N ILE A 22 5.24 4.39 -13.58
CA ILE A 22 6.38 3.52 -13.86
C ILE A 22 6.46 3.20 -15.35
N LYS A 23 5.33 3.00 -16.03
CA LYS A 23 5.28 2.84 -17.50
C LYS A 23 5.93 4.05 -18.20
N LYS A 24 5.52 5.27 -17.83
CA LYS A 24 6.08 6.51 -18.40
C LYS A 24 7.57 6.67 -18.10
N GLU A 25 8.00 6.32 -16.89
CA GLU A 25 9.41 6.37 -16.49
C GLU A 25 10.26 5.40 -17.32
N LEU A 26 9.77 4.17 -17.55
CA LEU A 26 10.44 3.18 -18.40
C LEU A 26 10.53 3.63 -19.86
N GLU A 27 9.44 4.17 -20.42
CA GLU A 27 9.43 4.69 -21.79
C GLU A 27 10.42 5.86 -21.97
N LYS A 28 10.46 6.78 -21.00
CA LYS A 28 11.44 7.89 -20.97
C LYS A 28 12.88 7.39 -20.83
N ALA A 29 13.10 6.30 -20.11
CA ALA A 29 14.40 5.66 -19.98
C ALA A 29 14.81 4.83 -21.22
N GLY A 30 14.03 4.85 -22.31
CA GLY A 30 14.37 4.16 -23.56
C GLY A 30 13.97 2.69 -23.59
N PHE A 31 13.10 2.23 -22.70
CA PHE A 31 12.50 0.91 -22.79
C PHE A 31 11.22 0.94 -23.64
N THR A 32 10.93 -0.19 -24.28
CA THR A 32 9.64 -0.45 -24.93
C THR A 32 8.82 -1.36 -24.01
N VAL A 33 7.67 -0.86 -23.55
CA VAL A 33 6.74 -1.62 -22.71
C VAL A 33 5.95 -2.58 -23.59
N LYS A 34 6.08 -3.89 -23.32
CA LYS A 34 5.45 -4.98 -24.09
C LYS A 34 4.13 -5.44 -23.46
N ASP A 35 4.06 -5.46 -22.14
CA ASP A 35 2.84 -5.77 -21.40
C ASP A 35 2.80 -4.94 -20.10
N ALA A 36 1.60 -4.59 -19.68
CA ALA A 36 1.32 -3.77 -18.52
C ALA A 36 -0.05 -4.15 -17.96
N ARG A 37 -0.07 -4.73 -16.76
CA ARG A 37 -1.30 -5.18 -16.10
C ARG A 37 -1.40 -4.57 -14.72
N GLU A 38 -2.59 -4.13 -14.34
CA GLU A 38 -2.91 -3.71 -12.98
C GLU A 38 -3.87 -4.73 -12.35
N TRP A 39 -3.69 -4.96 -11.06
CA TRP A 39 -4.61 -5.70 -10.23
C TRP A 39 -5.04 -4.85 -9.04
N LYS A 40 -6.34 -4.89 -8.75
CA LYS A 40 -6.95 -4.27 -7.56
C LYS A 40 -7.65 -5.35 -6.78
N GLY A 41 -7.41 -5.37 -5.47
CA GLY A 41 -8.08 -6.32 -4.60
C GLY A 41 -8.13 -5.85 -3.16
N ARG A 42 -8.52 -6.75 -2.27
CA ARG A 42 -8.75 -6.45 -0.87
C ARG A 42 -7.87 -7.34 0.00
N MET A 43 -7.32 -6.74 1.05
CA MET A 43 -6.55 -7.42 2.08
C MET A 43 -7.26 -7.23 3.41
N LYS A 44 -7.63 -8.35 4.03
CA LYS A 44 -8.30 -8.37 5.32
C LYS A 44 -7.26 -8.64 6.41
N PHE A 45 -7.30 -7.85 7.47
CA PHE A 45 -6.59 -8.12 8.70
C PHE A 45 -7.54 -8.76 9.70
N LYS A 46 -7.06 -9.78 10.41
CA LYS A 46 -7.85 -10.49 11.43
C LYS A 46 -7.82 -9.77 12.78
N ASP A 47 -6.72 -9.10 13.09
CA ASP A 47 -6.46 -8.41 14.34
C ASP A 47 -5.52 -7.22 14.13
N VAL A 48 -5.44 -6.36 15.15
CA VAL A 48 -4.56 -5.17 15.14
C VAL A 48 -3.08 -5.56 15.20
N ASN A 49 -2.71 -6.64 15.89
CA ASN A 49 -1.33 -7.11 15.98
C ASN A 49 -0.74 -7.43 14.60
N THR A 50 -1.53 -8.04 13.72
CA THR A 50 -1.14 -8.33 12.33
C THR A 50 -0.91 -7.04 11.54
N ILE A 51 -1.69 -5.98 11.80
CA ILE A 51 -1.51 -4.66 11.18
C ILE A 51 -0.20 -4.04 11.67
N VAL A 52 0.05 -4.07 12.99
CA VAL A 52 1.29 -3.56 13.59
C VAL A 52 2.51 -4.27 13.01
N TYR A 53 2.48 -5.61 12.98
CA TYR A 53 3.55 -6.40 12.38
C TYR A 53 3.79 -6.03 10.92
N PHE A 54 2.72 -5.95 10.13
CA PHE A 54 2.79 -5.60 8.72
C PHE A 54 3.37 -4.19 8.49
N LEU A 55 2.97 -3.19 9.29
CA LEU A 55 3.47 -1.82 9.17
C LEU A 55 4.93 -1.69 9.61
N LYS A 56 5.36 -2.47 10.61
CA LYS A 56 6.79 -2.56 11.00
C LYS A 56 7.63 -3.22 9.90
N ALA A 57 7.11 -4.26 9.24
CA ALA A 57 7.82 -4.95 8.17
C ALA A 57 7.92 -4.13 6.88
N ILE A 58 6.97 -3.22 6.63
CA ILE A 58 6.88 -2.43 5.40
C ILE A 58 6.79 -0.92 5.72
N PRO A 59 7.91 -0.32 6.19
CA PRO A 59 7.90 1.01 6.82
C PRO A 59 7.56 2.15 5.86
N TRP A 60 7.65 1.94 4.54
CA TRP A 60 7.31 2.97 3.55
C TRP A 60 5.80 3.16 3.36
N ILE A 61 4.96 2.29 3.92
CA ILE A 61 3.50 2.44 3.84
C ILE A 61 3.04 3.57 4.76
N VAL A 62 3.44 3.54 6.03
CA VAL A 62 3.21 4.59 7.02
C VAL A 62 4.57 5.04 7.54
N PRO A 63 5.24 6.00 6.87
CA PRO A 63 6.55 6.47 7.30
C PRO A 63 6.52 6.99 8.74
N GLY A 64 7.50 6.57 9.55
CA GLY A 64 7.57 6.97 10.95
C GLY A 64 6.60 6.26 11.89
N PHE A 65 5.93 5.19 11.41
CA PHE A 65 5.04 4.37 12.22
C PHE A 65 5.71 3.90 13.52
N SER A 66 4.99 4.06 14.62
CA SER A 66 5.29 3.40 15.89
C SER A 66 3.97 3.17 16.62
N VAL A 67 3.92 2.18 17.49
CA VAL A 67 2.68 1.88 18.25
C VAL A 67 2.29 3.11 19.07
N ASP A 68 3.24 3.74 19.77
CA ASP A 68 2.95 4.87 20.65
C ASP A 68 2.41 6.09 19.88
N LYS A 69 3.04 6.48 18.77
CA LYS A 69 2.59 7.63 17.95
C LYS A 69 1.25 7.40 17.28
N ASN A 70 0.89 6.13 17.03
CA ASN A 70 -0.30 5.77 16.27
C ASN A 70 -1.33 5.01 17.13
N LEU A 71 -1.21 5.09 18.45
CA LEU A 71 -2.06 4.33 19.38
C LEU A 71 -3.54 4.62 19.15
N HIS A 72 -3.90 5.89 19.00
CA HIS A 72 -5.28 6.31 18.75
C HIS A 72 -5.88 5.71 17.45
N ASP A 73 -5.07 5.58 16.39
CA ASP A 73 -5.52 4.96 15.14
C ASP A 73 -5.66 3.44 15.28
N LEU A 74 -4.77 2.82 16.06
CA LEU A 74 -4.84 1.39 16.37
C LEU A 74 -6.06 1.05 17.25
N GLU A 75 -6.39 1.88 18.23
CA GLU A 75 -7.60 1.76 19.05
C GLU A 75 -8.88 1.85 18.21
N LYS A 76 -8.94 2.77 17.23
CA LYS A 76 -10.05 2.83 16.28
C LYS A 76 -10.21 1.54 15.50
N LEU A 77 -9.10 0.94 15.07
CA LEU A 77 -9.12 -0.34 14.35
C LEU A 77 -9.56 -1.50 15.26
N GLN A 78 -9.14 -1.50 16.53
CA GLN A 78 -9.58 -2.48 17.52
C GLN A 78 -11.09 -2.36 17.78
N ASN A 79 -11.59 -1.15 18.04
CA ASN A 79 -13.02 -0.88 18.24
C ASN A 79 -13.88 -1.34 17.05
N MET A 80 -13.37 -1.23 15.82
CA MET A 80 -14.05 -1.77 14.65
C MET A 80 -14.16 -3.30 14.70
N LEU A 81 -13.08 -3.99 15.07
CA LEU A 81 -13.07 -5.45 15.19
C LEU A 81 -14.01 -5.91 16.31
N ASP A 82 -13.98 -5.24 17.46
CA ASP A 82 -14.82 -5.55 18.61
C ASP A 82 -16.32 -5.35 18.30
N SER A 83 -16.64 -4.37 17.44
CA SER A 83 -18.01 -4.17 16.94
C SER A 83 -18.40 -5.16 15.82
N GLY A 84 -17.61 -6.22 15.58
CA GLY A 84 -17.83 -7.21 14.53
C GLY A 84 -17.56 -6.72 13.09
N LYS A 85 -17.04 -5.51 12.90
CA LYS A 85 -16.69 -5.00 11.57
C LYS A 85 -15.37 -5.61 11.11
N ARG A 86 -15.20 -5.70 9.79
CA ARG A 86 -13.97 -6.23 9.18
C ARG A 86 -13.00 -5.11 8.88
N VAL A 87 -11.75 -5.28 9.27
CA VAL A 87 -10.67 -4.39 8.85
C VAL A 87 -10.14 -4.86 7.50
N ILE A 88 -10.51 -4.14 6.44
CA ILE A 88 -10.18 -4.47 5.05
C ILE A 88 -9.61 -3.22 4.38
N PHE A 89 -8.48 -3.40 3.68
CA PHE A 89 -7.84 -2.34 2.92
C PHE A 89 -7.62 -2.76 1.47
N THR A 90 -7.59 -1.75 0.59
CA THR A 90 -7.44 -1.92 -0.84
C THR A 90 -5.97 -2.12 -1.19
N GLN A 91 -5.69 -3.16 -1.97
CA GLN A 91 -4.38 -3.46 -2.54
C GLN A 91 -4.36 -3.09 -4.01
N HIS A 92 -3.23 -2.54 -4.44
CA HIS A 92 -2.93 -2.27 -5.84
C HIS A 92 -1.60 -2.94 -6.14
N ARG A 93 -1.57 -3.74 -7.20
CA ARG A 93 -0.37 -4.40 -7.71
C ARG A 93 -0.31 -4.17 -9.21
N TYR A 94 0.88 -4.17 -9.76
CA TYR A 94 1.06 -4.09 -11.19
C TYR A 94 2.24 -4.95 -11.64
N LEU A 95 2.15 -5.40 -12.88
CA LEU A 95 3.21 -6.11 -13.60
C LEU A 95 3.51 -5.32 -14.87
N ILE A 96 4.78 -5.05 -15.14
CA ILE A 96 5.23 -4.46 -16.39
C ILE A 96 6.30 -5.38 -16.98
N ILE A 97 6.12 -5.77 -18.24
CA ILE A 97 7.14 -6.43 -19.05
C ILE A 97 7.66 -5.39 -20.02
N ALA A 98 8.95 -5.08 -19.94
CA ALA A 98 9.60 -4.09 -20.78
C ALA A 98 10.93 -4.62 -21.32
N GLN A 99 11.29 -4.16 -22.51
CA GLN A 99 12.51 -4.55 -23.21
C GLN A 99 13.31 -3.29 -23.52
N LYS A 100 14.64 -3.34 -23.31
CA LYS A 100 15.53 -2.26 -23.74
C LYS A 100 15.38 -2.06 -25.25
N LYS A 101 15.27 -0.81 -25.73
CA LYS A 101 15.39 -0.55 -27.18
C LYS A 101 16.76 -1.06 -27.64
N GLN A 102 16.77 -1.74 -28.78
CA GLN A 102 18.02 -2.12 -29.45
C GLN A 102 18.87 -0.89 -29.72
#